data_AF-A0A934KA05-F1
#
_entry.id   AF-A0A934KA05-F1
#
_cell.length_a   1.000
_cell.length_b   1.000
_cell.length_c   1.000
_cell.angle_alpha   90.00
_cell.angle_beta   90.00
_cell.angle_gamma   90.00
#
_symmetry.space_group_name_H-M   'P 1'
#
loop_
_entity.id
_entity.type
_entity.pdbx_description
1 polymer ?
#
loop_
_entity_poly.entity_id
_entity_poly.type
_entity_poly.pdbx_seq_one_letter_code
_entity_poly.pdbx_strand_id
1 'polypeptide(L)'
;MTLTPAAGRIPGDEHSEMQGSIAAHLLDAAEADQEQALAHIRTCPSCGELAHRLARAAAAVPLSVEQVEPPTGLRARILARCRETRRPL
;
A
#
# COMPACT_ATOMS: atom_id res chain seq x y z
N MET A 1 -23.71 -39.52 -7.33
CA MET A 1 -23.60 -38.86 -6.02
C MET A 1 -22.88 -37.54 -6.22
N THR A 2 -23.64 -36.45 -6.34
CA THR A 2 -23.12 -35.08 -6.47
C THR A 2 -22.94 -34.50 -5.08
N LEU A 3 -21.68 -34.26 -4.68
CA LEU A 3 -21.38 -33.48 -3.48
C LEU A 3 -21.43 -32.01 -3.88
N THR A 4 -22.47 -31.31 -3.46
CA THR A 4 -22.51 -29.84 -3.46
C THR A 4 -21.48 -29.37 -2.42
N PRO A 5 -20.43 -28.61 -2.80
CA PRO A 5 -19.58 -28.01 -1.78
C PRO A 5 -20.40 -26.94 -1.06
N ALA A 6 -20.53 -27.08 0.26
CA ALA A 6 -20.91 -25.97 1.12
C ALA A 6 -19.97 -24.79 0.82
N ALA A 7 -20.51 -23.57 0.81
CA ALA A 7 -19.76 -22.33 0.64
C ALA A 7 -18.78 -22.13 1.82
N GLY A 8 -17.69 -22.87 1.79
CA GLY A 8 -16.54 -22.74 2.67
C GLY A 8 -15.43 -22.06 1.88
N ARG A 9 -15.00 -20.90 2.35
CA ARG A 9 -13.93 -20.11 1.75
C ARG A 9 -12.67 -20.96 1.65
N ILE A 10 -12.14 -21.14 0.44
CA ILE A 10 -10.90 -21.89 0.25
C ILE A 10 -9.75 -20.98 0.70
N PRO A 11 -8.83 -21.42 1.57
CA PRO A 11 -7.76 -20.56 2.09
C PRO A 11 -6.90 -19.89 1.00
N GLY A 12 -6.72 -20.53 -0.16
CA GLY A 12 -6.02 -19.94 -1.30
C GLY A 12 -6.76 -18.77 -1.96
N ASP A 13 -8.08 -18.73 -1.85
CA ASP A 13 -8.94 -17.66 -2.38
C ASP A 13 -8.80 -16.40 -1.52
N GLU A 14 -8.80 -16.55 -0.19
CA GLU A 14 -8.58 -15.44 0.74
C GLU A 14 -7.22 -14.77 0.55
N HIS A 15 -6.17 -15.57 0.32
CA HIS A 15 -4.85 -15.02 0.01
C HIS A 15 -4.89 -14.24 -1.30
N SER A 16 -5.48 -14.78 -2.36
CA SER A 16 -5.52 -14.10 -3.66
C SER A 16 -6.31 -12.78 -3.61
N GLU A 17 -7.48 -12.79 -2.96
CA GLU A 17 -8.27 -11.58 -2.68
C GLU A 17 -7.42 -10.54 -1.92
N MET A 18 -6.75 -10.98 -0.86
CA MET A 18 -5.96 -10.09 -0.03
C MET A 18 -4.74 -9.52 -0.75
N GLN A 19 -4.08 -10.28 -1.64
CA GLN A 19 -2.97 -9.77 -2.44
C GLN A 19 -3.40 -8.60 -3.33
N GLY A 20 -4.60 -8.68 -3.91
CA GLY A 20 -5.21 -7.58 -4.67
C GLY A 20 -5.40 -6.33 -3.80
N SER A 21 -6.00 -6.48 -2.61
CA SER A 21 -6.23 -5.37 -1.69
C SER A 21 -4.93 -4.78 -1.13
N ILE A 22 -3.90 -5.59 -0.89
CA ILE A 22 -2.56 -5.13 -0.48
C ILE A 22 -1.92 -4.27 -1.58
N ALA A 23 -1.97 -4.73 -2.84
CA ALA A 23 -1.43 -3.98 -3.97
C ALA A 23 -2.17 -2.65 -4.17
N ALA A 24 -3.50 -2.68 -4.11
CA ALA A 24 -4.33 -1.48 -4.20
C ALA A 24 -4.02 -0.49 -3.07
N HIS A 25 -3.87 -0.97 -1.84
CA HIS A 25 -3.50 -0.11 -0.70
C HIS A 25 -2.15 0.57 -0.91
N LEU A 26 -1.12 -0.16 -1.37
CA LEU A 26 0.21 0.40 -1.60
C LEU A 26 0.26 1.47 -2.70
N LEU A 27 -0.72 1.47 -3.60
CA LEU A 27 -0.88 2.44 -4.68
C LEU A 27 -1.90 3.55 -4.35
N ASP A 28 -2.39 3.60 -3.10
CA ASP A 28 -3.45 4.52 -2.66
C ASP A 28 -4.73 4.41 -3.54
N ALA A 29 -5.02 3.18 -3.99
CA ALA A 29 -6.13 2.84 -4.88
C ALA A 29 -7.16 1.91 -4.21
N ALA A 30 -7.14 1.80 -2.88
CA ALA A 30 -8.06 0.96 -2.12
C ALA A 30 -9.29 1.76 -1.65
N GLU A 31 -10.49 1.28 -1.98
CA GLU A 31 -11.75 1.98 -1.66
C GLU A 31 -12.40 1.53 -0.33
N ALA A 32 -12.24 0.26 0.09
CA ALA A 32 -12.95 -0.26 1.28
C ALA A 32 -12.16 -1.25 2.18
N ASP A 33 -11.05 -1.82 1.71
CA ASP A 33 -10.40 -2.97 2.37
C ASP A 33 -9.01 -2.68 2.98
N GLN A 34 -8.66 -1.41 3.14
CA GLN A 34 -7.33 -1.01 3.62
C GLN A 34 -7.03 -1.54 5.04
N GLU A 35 -7.96 -1.40 5.98
CA GLU A 35 -7.75 -1.86 7.36
C GLU A 35 -7.62 -3.38 7.45
N GLN A 36 -8.39 -4.12 6.64
CA GLN A 36 -8.32 -5.58 6.56
C GLN A 36 -7.01 -6.06 5.94
N ALA A 37 -6.53 -5.40 4.89
CA ALA A 37 -5.22 -5.67 4.30
C ALA A 37 -4.09 -5.45 5.29
N LEU A 38 -4.12 -4.34 6.04
CA LEU A 38 -3.14 -4.07 7.08
C LEU A 38 -3.19 -5.08 8.22
N ALA A 39 -4.39 -5.50 8.65
CA ALA A 39 -4.55 -6.53 9.66
C ALA A 39 -3.96 -7.88 9.19
N HIS A 40 -4.20 -8.27 7.93
CA HIS A 40 -3.69 -9.51 7.37
C HIS A 40 -2.17 -9.50 7.18
N ILE A 41 -1.59 -8.40 6.68
CA ILE A 41 -0.13 -8.25 6.55
C ILE A 41 0.57 -8.47 7.90
N ARG A 42 -0.02 -8.00 9.01
CA ARG A 42 0.56 -8.14 10.35
C ARG A 42 0.58 -9.57 10.88
N THR A 43 -0.30 -10.43 10.38
CA THR A 43 -0.49 -11.80 10.90
C THR A 43 -0.04 -12.88 9.92
N CYS A 44 0.13 -12.55 8.64
CA CYS A 44 0.51 -13.49 7.59
C CYS A 44 1.93 -13.20 7.04
N PRO A 45 2.93 -14.07 7.29
CA PRO A 45 4.30 -13.86 6.84
C PRO A 45 4.45 -13.72 5.31
N SER A 46 3.79 -14.57 4.52
CA SER A 46 3.89 -14.54 3.05
C SER A 46 3.30 -13.26 2.44
N CYS A 47 2.20 -12.77 3.00
CA CYS A 47 1.60 -11.49 2.61
C CYS A 47 2.44 -10.29 3.08
N GLY A 48 3.13 -10.40 4.23
CA GLY A 48 4.12 -9.40 4.66
C GLY A 48 5.32 -9.30 3.72
N GLU A 49 5.87 -10.44 3.30
CA GLU A 49 6.95 -10.47 2.31
C GLU A 49 6.50 -9.94 0.95
N LEU A 50 5.26 -10.25 0.52
CA LEU A 50 4.69 -9.67 -0.68
C LEU A 50 4.56 -8.15 -0.57
N ALA A 51 3.99 -7.64 0.53
CA ALA A 51 3.85 -6.21 0.76
C ALA A 51 5.20 -5.50 0.72
N HIS A 52 6.25 -6.06 1.32
CA HIS A 52 7.60 -5.51 1.24
C HIS A 52 8.17 -5.48 -0.19
N ARG A 53 7.88 -6.50 -1.01
CA ARG A 53 8.30 -6.52 -2.42
C ARG A 53 7.53 -5.49 -3.24
N LEU A 54 6.21 -5.43 -3.08
CA LEU A 54 5.34 -4.49 -3.79
C LEU A 54 5.62 -3.05 -3.39
N ALA A 55 5.90 -2.76 -2.12
CA ALA A 55 6.22 -1.40 -1.66
C ALA A 55 7.44 -0.82 -2.39
N ARG A 56 8.46 -1.64 -2.69
CA ARG A 56 9.61 -1.20 -3.49
C ARG A 56 9.22 -0.88 -4.93
N ALA A 57 8.35 -1.70 -5.54
CA ALA A 57 7.86 -1.45 -6.88
C ALA A 57 6.99 -0.18 -6.92
N ALA A 58 6.07 -0.01 -5.98
CA ALA A 58 5.23 1.18 -5.85
C ALA A 58 6.07 2.45 -5.70
N ALA A 59 7.11 2.43 -4.86
CA ALA A 59 8.02 3.56 -4.69
C ALA A 59 8.83 3.91 -5.96
N ALA A 60 9.02 2.96 -6.88
CA ALA A 60 9.73 3.18 -8.14
C ALA A 60 8.83 3.75 -9.25
N VAL A 61 7.50 3.57 -9.17
CA VAL A 61 6.54 4.03 -10.19
C VAL A 61 6.69 5.54 -10.47
N PRO A 62 6.74 6.44 -9.46
CA PRO A 62 6.89 7.87 -9.71
C PRO A 62 8.20 8.25 -10.41
N LEU A 63 9.22 7.39 -10.42
CA LEU A 63 10.50 7.64 -11.08
C LEU A 63 10.48 7.25 -12.57
N SER A 64 9.49 6.47 -12.99
CA SER A 64 9.35 6.02 -14.39
C SER A 64 8.62 7.02 -15.29
N VAL A 65 7.99 8.04 -14.70
CA VAL A 65 7.26 9.08 -15.43
C VAL A 65 8.15 10.30 -15.64
N GLU A 66 7.83 11.08 -16.68
CA GLU A 66 8.46 12.38 -16.90
C GLU A 66 8.27 13.27 -15.66
N GLN A 67 9.38 13.81 -15.15
CA GLN A 67 9.34 14.66 -13.97
C GLN A 67 9.00 16.09 -14.37
N VAL A 68 8.04 16.68 -13.66
CA VAL A 68 7.70 18.09 -13.83
C VAL A 68 8.59 18.96 -12.96
N GLU A 69 9.05 20.10 -13.49
CA GLU A 69 9.85 21.06 -12.73
C GLU A 69 8.97 21.67 -11.61
N PRO A 70 9.39 21.61 -10.34
CA PRO A 70 8.64 22.22 -9.25
C PRO A 70 8.59 23.76 -9.39
N PRO A 71 7.50 24.41 -8.96
CA PRO A 71 7.41 25.87 -8.96
C PRO A 71 8.54 26.53 -8.17
N THR A 72 9.03 27.66 -8.68
CA THR A 72 10.06 28.47 -8.02
C THR A 72 9.68 28.75 -6.56
N GLY A 73 10.62 28.48 -5.64
CA GLY A 73 10.42 28.72 -4.21
C GLY A 73 9.65 27.64 -3.45
N LEU A 74 9.10 26.61 -4.11
CA LEU A 74 8.42 25.50 -3.41
C LEU A 74 9.32 24.84 -2.37
N ARG A 75 10.59 24.58 -2.72
CA ARG A 75 11.59 24.02 -1.79
C ARG A 75 11.77 24.89 -0.55
N ALA A 76 11.90 26.20 -0.71
CA ALA A 76 12.09 27.13 0.41
C ALA A 76 10.88 27.13 1.35
N ARG A 77 9.66 27.09 0.79
CA ARG A 77 8.40 27.00 1.55
C ARG A 77 8.31 25.71 2.37
N ILE A 78 8.63 24.55 1.77
CA ILE A 78 8.65 23.26 2.47
C ILE A 78 9.65 23.30 3.61
N LEU A 79 10.88 23.78 3.36
CA LEU A 79 11.92 23.85 4.38
C LEU A 79 11.58 24.81 5.53
N ALA A 80 10.96 25.95 5.24
CA ALA A 80 10.47 26.88 6.27
C ALA A 80 9.42 26.19 7.16
N ARG A 81 8.45 25.48 6.56
CA ARG A 81 7.43 24.74 7.31
C ARG A 81 8.03 23.65 8.20
N CYS A 82 8.98 22.87 7.70
CA CYS A 82 9.67 21.85 8.49
C CYS A 82 10.47 22.40 9.67
N ARG A 83 10.91 23.68 9.61
CA ARG A 83 11.59 24.35 10.74
C ARG A 83 10.58 24.81 11.80
N GLU A 84 9.42 25.31 11.40
CA GLU A 84 8.32 25.67 12.31
C GLU A 84 7.79 24.46 13.08
N THR A 85 7.62 23.31 12.41
CA THR A 85 7.17 22.06 13.06
C THR A 85 8.22 21.47 13.98
N ARG A 86 9.50 21.77 13.75
CA ARG A 86 10.65 21.43 14.62
C ARG A 86 10.79 22.37 15.82
N ARG A 87 9.71 23.03 16.27
CA ARG A 87 9.76 23.80 17.52
C ARG A 87 10.18 22.86 18.65
N PRO A 88 11.25 23.18 19.41
CA PRO A 88 11.72 22.30 20.47
C PRO A 88 10.63 22.08 21.50
N LEU A 89 10.49 20.84 21.96
CA LEU A 89 9.76 20.47 23.17
C LEU A 89 10.39 21.16 24.39
#